data_AF-A0A923NZ98-F1
#
_entry.id   AF-A0A923NZ98-F1
#
_cell.length_a   1.000
_cell.length_b   1.000
_cell.length_c   1.000
_cell.angle_alpha   90.00
_cell.angle_beta   90.00
_cell.angle_gamma   90.00
#
_symmetry.space_group_name_H-M   'P 1'
#
loop_
_entity.id
_entity.type
_entity.pdbx_description
1 polymer ?
#
loop_
_entity_poly.entity_id
_entity_poly.type
_entity_poly.pdbx_seq_one_letter_code
_entity_poly.pdbx_strand_id
1 'polypeptide(L)'
;MTTYMNAWQCIGCGKIEGPRPCIGICQDRQVQFVYAAEFDELQAQAQRLQQRAEELEAVLRQLAGTTPRSGEWERSYRALQERARKALATPAGEQA
;
A
#
# COMPACT_ATOMS: atom_id res chain seq x y z
N MET A 1 -6.29 12.17 -8.48
CA MET A 1 -5.24 12.97 -9.13
C MET A 1 -4.55 13.73 -8.01
N THR A 2 -3.32 13.36 -7.64
CA THR A 2 -2.64 13.92 -6.47
C THR A 2 -2.29 15.39 -6.72
N THR A 3 -2.69 16.26 -5.80
CA THR A 3 -2.40 17.69 -5.90
C THR A 3 -1.04 17.99 -5.28
N TYR A 4 -0.14 18.53 -6.07
CA TYR A 4 1.19 18.92 -5.59
C TYR A 4 1.24 20.42 -5.37
N MET A 5 1.75 20.82 -4.20
CA MET A 5 2.07 22.21 -3.90
C MET A 5 3.58 22.37 -3.76
N ASN A 6 4.12 23.39 -4.43
CA ASN A 6 5.52 23.75 -4.27
C ASN A 6 5.68 24.62 -3.03
N ALA A 7 6.68 24.32 -2.22
CA ALA A 7 7.09 25.20 -1.13
C ALA A 7 8.62 25.22 -0.99
N TRP A 8 9.13 26.21 -0.29
CA TRP A 8 10.54 26.29 0.07
C TRP A 8 10.74 25.60 1.41
N GLN A 9 11.72 24.71 1.50
CA GLN A 9 12.07 24.05 2.75
C GLN A 9 13.54 24.27 3.06
N CYS A 10 13.83 24.71 4.29
CA CYS A 10 15.20 24.82 4.77
C CYS A 10 15.87 23.44 4.83
N ILE A 11 17.01 23.28 4.17
CA ILE A 11 17.75 22.00 4.14
C ILE A 11 18.37 21.63 5.50
N GLY A 12 18.52 22.59 6.41
CA GLY A 12 19.12 22.38 7.73
C GLY A 12 18.10 21.95 8.78
N CYS A 13 16.97 22.65 8.87
CA CYS A 13 15.98 22.43 9.94
C CYS A 13 14.59 22.00 9.45
N GLY A 14 14.37 21.87 8.14
CA GLY A 14 13.12 21.38 7.56
C GLY A 14 11.93 22.34 7.61
N LYS A 15 12.13 23.59 8.07
CA LYS A 15 11.10 24.62 8.16
C LYS A 15 10.62 25.05 6.76
N ILE A 16 9.30 25.14 6.57
CA ILE A 16 8.65 25.48 5.29
C ILE A 16 8.33 26.99 5.21
N GLU A 17 7.72 27.53 6.27
CA GLU A 17 7.60 28.97 6.53
C GLU A 17 7.70 29.19 8.04
N GLY A 18 8.06 30.40 8.49
CA GLY A 18 7.77 30.75 9.87
C GLY A 18 8.43 32.01 10.38
N PRO A 19 8.09 32.42 11.62
CA PRO A 19 8.00 33.83 12.00
C PRO A 19 9.34 34.55 12.18
N ARG A 20 10.45 33.81 12.26
CA ARG A 20 11.80 34.39 12.44
C ARG A 20 12.67 34.09 11.21
N PRO A 21 13.38 35.10 10.68
CA PRO A 21 14.35 34.89 9.61
C PRO A 21 15.50 34.00 10.09
N CYS A 22 15.97 33.12 9.21
CA CYS A 22 17.13 32.29 9.45
C CYS A 22 18.38 33.17 9.66
N ILE A 23 19.30 32.76 10.55
CA ILE A 23 20.54 33.51 10.89
C ILE A 23 21.62 33.38 9.77
N GLY A 24 21.19 33.32 8.51
CA GLY A 24 22.10 33.36 7.34
C GLY A 24 22.87 32.07 7.00
N ILE A 25 22.62 30.96 7.69
CA ILE A 25 23.26 29.65 7.40
C ILE A 25 22.31 28.69 6.66
N CYS A 26 21.01 28.93 6.76
CA CYS A 26 20.00 28.08 6.12
C CYS A 26 19.92 28.37 4.62
N GLN A 27 19.99 27.32 3.79
CA GLN A 27 19.62 27.38 2.39
C GLN A 27 18.25 26.73 2.23
N ASP A 28 17.37 27.35 1.47
CA ASP A 28 16.06 26.79 1.15
C ASP A 28 16.12 26.07 -0.19
N ARG A 29 15.44 24.94 -0.29
CA ARG A 29 15.25 24.20 -1.53
C ARG A 29 13.76 24.14 -1.84
N GLN A 30 13.43 24.33 -3.11
CA GLN A 30 12.08 24.07 -3.59
C GLN A 30 11.78 22.57 -3.50
N VAL A 31 10.70 22.23 -2.81
CA VAL A 31 10.21 20.86 -2.60
C VAL A 31 8.72 20.80 -2.92
N GLN A 32 8.21 19.59 -3.13
CA GLN A 32 6.80 19.34 -3.38
C GLN A 32 6.17 18.65 -2.18
N PHE A 33 5.02 19.19 -1.75
CA PHE A 33 4.15 18.59 -0.75
C PHE A 33 2.85 18.14 -1.40
N VAL A 34 2.22 17.17 -0.75
CA VAL A 34 0.85 16.74 -1.01
C VAL A 34 0.02 17.01 0.24
N TYR A 35 -1.29 17.11 0.11
CA TYR A 35 -2.13 17.23 1.28
C TYR A 35 -2.06 15.95 2.11
N ALA A 36 -2.01 16.09 3.43
CA ALA A 36 -1.97 14.94 4.35
C ALA A 36 -3.15 13.99 4.10
N ALA A 37 -4.35 14.54 3.86
CA ALA A 37 -5.53 13.73 3.54
C ALA A 37 -5.36 12.88 2.26
N GLU A 38 -4.73 13.43 1.20
CA GLU A 38 -4.46 12.67 -0.02
C GLU A 38 -3.41 11.56 0.22
N PHE A 39 -2.40 11.84 1.05
CA PHE A 39 -1.40 10.85 1.44
C PHE A 39 -2.01 9.72 2.28
N ASP A 40 -2.84 10.07 3.26
CA ASP A 40 -3.51 9.11 4.13
C ASP A 40 -4.47 8.21 3.33
N GLU A 41 -5.22 8.79 2.40
CA GLU A 41 -6.09 8.04 1.49
C GLU A 41 -5.28 7.07 0.62
N LEU A 42 -4.17 7.55 0.02
CA LEU A 42 -3.28 6.71 -0.78
C LEU A 42 -2.66 5.59 0.06
N GLN A 43 -2.24 5.87 1.28
CA GLN A 43 -1.67 4.87 2.19
C GLN A 43 -2.71 3.80 2.52
N ALA A 44 -3.95 4.19 2.82
CA ALA A 44 -5.04 3.26 3.09
C ALA A 44 -5.35 2.40 1.86
N GLN A 45 -5.38 2.99 0.65
CA GLN A 45 -5.55 2.24 -0.61
C GLN A 45 -4.40 1.25 -0.83
N ALA A 46 -3.15 1.68 -0.62
CA ALA A 46 -1.97 0.83 -0.79
C ALA A 46 -2.00 -0.36 0.17
N GLN A 47 -2.35 -0.14 1.44
CA GLN A 47 -2.52 -1.22 2.43
C GLN A 47 -3.57 -2.24 2.00
N ARG A 48 -4.72 -1.79 1.48
CA ARG A 48 -5.77 -2.69 0.98
C ARG A 48 -5.31 -3.51 -0.22
N LEU A 49 -4.58 -2.91 -1.15
CA LEU A 49 -4.02 -3.61 -2.31
C LEU A 49 -2.96 -4.62 -1.89
N GLN A 50 -2.08 -4.26 -0.95
CA GLN A 50 -1.07 -5.15 -0.42
C GLN A 50 -1.70 -6.36 0.28
N GLN A 51 -2.68 -6.14 1.16
CA GLN A 51 -3.41 -7.20 1.84
C GLN A 51 -4.06 -8.17 0.84
N ARG A 52 -4.70 -7.62 -0.22
CA ARG A 52 -5.30 -8.45 -1.27
C ARG A 52 -4.25 -9.26 -2.04
N ALA A 53 -3.10 -8.67 -2.34
CA ALA A 53 -2.01 -9.38 -3.01
C ALA A 53 -1.49 -10.54 -2.15
N GLU A 54 -1.31 -10.33 -0.85
CA GLU A 54 -0.86 -11.35 0.10
C GLU A 54 -1.86 -12.51 0.22
N GLU A 55 -3.17 -12.23 0.24
CA GLU A 55 -4.22 -13.26 0.28
C GLU A 55 -4.22 -14.13 -0.98
N LEU A 56 -4.10 -13.50 -2.15
CA LEU A 56 -4.02 -14.22 -3.42
C LEU A 56 -2.72 -15.03 -3.53
N GLU A 57 -1.59 -14.45 -3.12
CA GLU A 57 -0.31 -15.13 -3.11
C GLU A 57 -0.31 -16.34 -2.17
N ALA A 58 -0.98 -16.25 -1.02
CA ALA A 58 -1.13 -17.37 -0.10
C ALA A 58 -1.88 -18.56 -0.73
N VAL A 59 -2.83 -18.32 -1.63
CA VAL A 59 -3.50 -19.38 -2.39
C VAL A 59 -2.56 -19.97 -3.44
N LEU A 60 -1.81 -19.13 -4.16
CA LEU A 60 -0.85 -19.58 -5.18
C LEU A 60 0.29 -20.41 -4.57
N ARG A 61 0.84 -19.98 -3.44
CA ARG A 61 1.85 -20.74 -2.68
C ARG A 61 1.30 -22.10 -2.26
N GLN A 62 0.06 -22.14 -1.78
CA GLN A 62 -0.58 -23.41 -1.42
C GLN A 62 -0.76 -24.30 -2.66
N LEU A 63 -1.24 -23.77 -3.78
CA LEU A 63 -1.35 -24.53 -5.03
C LEU A 63 0.00 -25.13 -5.45
N ALA A 64 1.05 -24.30 -5.49
CA ALA A 64 2.38 -24.72 -5.93
C ALA A 64 3.02 -25.77 -5.01
N GLY A 65 2.76 -25.69 -3.69
CA GLY A 65 3.32 -26.60 -2.70
C GLY A 65 2.49 -27.84 -2.37
N THR A 66 1.23 -27.92 -2.81
CA THR A 66 0.35 -29.03 -2.44
C THR A 66 0.67 -30.27 -3.29
N THR A 67 1.12 -31.34 -2.64
CA THR A 67 1.22 -32.68 -3.25
C THR A 67 0.20 -33.61 -2.58
N PRO A 68 -0.97 -33.85 -3.20
CA PRO A 68 -1.98 -34.73 -2.64
C PRO A 68 -1.48 -36.17 -2.49
N ARG A 69 -1.98 -36.89 -1.49
CA ARG A 69 -1.79 -38.34 -1.38
C ARG A 69 -2.54 -39.04 -2.52
N SER A 70 -2.13 -40.27 -2.84
CA SER A 70 -2.84 -41.11 -3.81
C SER A 70 -4.34 -41.18 -3.48
N GLY A 71 -5.19 -40.92 -4.48
CA GLY A 71 -6.65 -40.89 -4.33
C GLY A 71 -7.26 -39.60 -3.77
N GLU A 72 -6.46 -38.69 -3.19
CA GLU A 72 -6.97 -37.46 -2.54
C GLU A 72 -6.85 -36.20 -3.42
N TRP A 73 -6.48 -36.34 -4.69
CA TRP A 73 -6.24 -35.21 -5.59
C TRP A 73 -7.50 -34.36 -5.78
N GLU A 74 -8.67 -35.00 -5.96
CA GLU A 74 -9.92 -34.29 -6.24
C GLU A 74 -10.38 -33.51 -5.01
N ARG A 75 -10.30 -34.11 -3.83
CA ARG A 75 -10.61 -33.44 -2.55
C ARG A 75 -9.69 -32.23 -2.33
N SER A 76 -8.38 -32.41 -2.56
CA SER A 76 -7.38 -31.35 -2.41
C SER A 76 -7.64 -30.20 -3.39
N TYR A 77 -7.97 -30.53 -4.64
CA TYR A 77 -8.30 -29.56 -5.67
C TYR A 77 -9.59 -28.77 -5.36
N ARG A 78 -10.66 -29.44 -4.92
CA ARG A 78 -11.92 -28.79 -4.53
C ARG A 78 -11.74 -27.85 -3.34
N ALA A 79 -10.97 -28.26 -2.33
CA ALA A 79 -10.64 -27.41 -1.19
C ALA A 79 -9.85 -26.16 -1.61
N LEU A 80 -8.89 -26.32 -2.53
CA LEU A 80 -8.13 -25.20 -3.06
C LEU A 80 -9.01 -24.25 -3.88
N GLN A 81 -9.93 -24.77 -4.71
CA GLN A 81 -10.89 -23.95 -5.44
C GLN A 81 -11.79 -23.14 -4.50
N GLU A 82 -12.28 -23.74 -3.42
CA GLU A 82 -13.10 -23.02 -2.44
C GLU A 82 -12.33 -21.86 -1.81
N ARG A 83 -11.07 -22.11 -1.42
CA ARG A 83 -10.19 -21.09 -0.85
C ARG A 83 -9.86 -19.99 -1.86
N ALA A 84 -9.62 -20.35 -3.12
CA ALA A 84 -9.40 -19.39 -4.20
C ALA A 84 -10.64 -18.51 -4.44
N ARG A 85 -11.84 -19.11 -4.48
CA ARG A 85 -13.10 -18.35 -4.61
C ARG A 85 -13.28 -17.37 -3.46
N LYS A 86 -12.98 -17.78 -2.22
CA LYS A 86 -13.02 -16.89 -1.04
C LYS A 86 -12.05 -15.71 -1.19
N ALA A 87 -10.79 -15.98 -1.55
CA ALA A 87 -9.78 -14.93 -1.75
C ALA A 87 -10.14 -13.97 -2.91
N LEU A 88 -10.81 -14.46 -3.96
CA LEU A 88 -11.28 -13.63 -5.09
C LEU A 88 -12.54 -12.83 -4.76
N ALA A 89 -13.39 -13.35 -3.88
CA ALA A 89 -14.64 -12.70 -3.46
C ALA A 89 -14.42 -11.59 -2.45
N THR A 90 -13.29 -11.56 -1.73
CA THR A 90 -12.93 -10.44 -0.86
C THR A 90 -12.64 -9.21 -1.74
N PRO A 91 -13.49 -8.17 -1.71
CA PRO A 91 -13.17 -6.91 -2.37
C PRO A 91 -11.94 -6.32 -1.65
N ALA A 92 -11.01 -5.71 -2.41
CA ALA A 92 -10.00 -4.86 -1.80
C ALA A 92 -10.76 -3.75 -1.06
N GLY A 93 -10.85 -3.83 0.28
CA GLY A 93 -11.78 -3.08 1.14
C GLY A 93 -12.44 -1.87 0.47
N GLU A 94 -13.75 -1.97 0.25
CA GLU A 94 -14.52 -0.98 -0.48
C GLU A 94 -14.65 0.33 0.31
N GLN A 95 -14.62 1.41 -0.46
CA GLN A 95 -14.56 2.81 -0.06
C GLN A 95 -15.81 3.21 0.74
N ALA A 96 -15.60 3.78 1.92
CA ALA A 96 -16.59 4.59 2.64
C ALA A 96 -16.01 5.99 2.84
#